data_AF-A0A496PZZ9-F1
#
_entry.id   AF-A0A496PZZ9-F1
#
_cell.length_a   1.000
_cell.length_b   1.000
_cell.length_c   1.000
_cell.angle_alpha   90.00
_cell.angle_beta   90.00
_cell.angle_gamma   90.00
#
_symmetry.space_group_name_H-M   'P 1'
#
loop_
_entity.id
_entity.type
_entity.pdbx_description
1 polymer ?
#
loop_
_entity_poly.entity_id
_entity_poly.type
_entity_poly.pdbx_seq_one_letter_code
_entity_poly.pdbx_strand_id
1 'polypeptide(L)'
;MFAADETVLEIELPKPLFVGTPKPIKVPNLEPLRQGKRPDFMVPEGTENLSHGKEVTGSDDWPVIGELEYITDGDKEGTDGYFVELGPNLQHVQIDLETDAEIAAVIVWHYHASPRVYHDVVVQVSNDPEFEKGVKTIFNNDYDKSAKMGVGRDPAYIDLYEGRLIDAKGARGRYVRLYSNGSTADGMNHYIEVEVFGTQAK
;
A
#
# COMPACT_ATOMS: atom_id res chain seq x y z
N MET A 1 3.41 30.32 -8.51
CA MET A 1 2.54 29.15 -8.61
C MET A 1 1.36 29.43 -7.70
N PHE A 2 0.15 29.48 -8.25
CA PHE A 2 -1.05 29.44 -7.40
C PHE A 2 -1.05 28.06 -6.72
N ALA A 3 -1.36 28.02 -5.42
CA ALA A 3 -1.60 26.74 -4.75
C ALA A 3 -2.66 25.98 -5.56
N ALA A 4 -2.44 24.71 -5.84
CA ALA A 4 -3.50 23.89 -6.39
C ALA A 4 -4.67 23.94 -5.40
N ASP A 5 -5.90 24.11 -5.87
CA ASP A 5 -7.06 23.95 -5.02
C ASP A 5 -7.04 22.50 -4.48
N GLU A 6 -7.32 22.33 -3.19
CA GLU A 6 -7.27 21.03 -2.50
C GLU A 6 -8.68 20.56 -2.16
N THR A 7 -8.92 19.25 -2.26
CA THR A 7 -10.16 18.58 -1.85
C THR A 7 -9.85 17.42 -0.91
N VAL A 8 -10.86 16.98 -0.15
CA VAL A 8 -10.73 15.76 0.65
C VAL A 8 -10.67 14.56 -0.30
N LEU A 9 -9.71 13.68 -0.09
CA LEU A 9 -9.62 12.40 -0.79
C LEU A 9 -10.78 11.50 -0.36
N GLU A 10 -11.68 11.20 -1.30
CA GLU A 10 -12.76 10.25 -1.08
C GLU A 10 -12.24 8.82 -1.26
N ILE A 11 -12.51 7.97 -0.26
CA ILE A 11 -12.06 6.58 -0.24
C ILE A 11 -13.28 5.72 0.07
N GLU A 12 -13.60 4.79 -0.83
CA GLU A 12 -14.63 3.79 -0.56
C GLU A 12 -14.08 2.71 0.36
N LEU A 13 -14.64 2.62 1.56
CA LEU A 13 -14.18 1.67 2.57
C LEU A 13 -15.03 0.38 2.53
N PRO A 14 -14.40 -0.81 2.61
CA PRO A 14 -15.12 -2.06 2.77
C PRO A 14 -15.78 -2.12 4.15
N LYS A 15 -16.66 -3.10 4.35
CA LYS A 15 -17.24 -3.32 5.69
C LYS A 15 -16.17 -3.82 6.66
N PRO A 16 -16.16 -3.33 7.91
CA PRO A 16 -15.26 -3.86 8.93
C PRO A 16 -15.64 -5.30 9.28
N LEU A 17 -14.73 -6.25 9.03
CA LEU A 17 -14.91 -7.65 9.40
C LEU A 17 -14.45 -7.93 10.83
N PHE A 18 -13.41 -7.23 11.30
CA PHE A 18 -12.98 -7.28 12.69
C PHE A 18 -13.66 -6.17 13.50
N VAL A 19 -14.44 -6.57 14.51
CA VAL A 19 -15.07 -5.66 15.47
C VAL A 19 -14.51 -5.96 16.86
N GLY A 20 -13.76 -5.00 17.42
CA GLY A 20 -13.24 -5.08 18.78
C GLY A 20 -11.83 -4.52 18.92
N THR A 21 -11.22 -4.77 20.09
CA THR A 21 -9.82 -4.43 20.33
C THR A 21 -8.94 -5.60 19.91
N PRO A 22 -7.93 -5.40 19.03
CA PRO A 22 -6.95 -6.43 18.72
C PRO A 22 -6.30 -6.98 19.99
N LYS A 23 -5.93 -8.28 19.98
CA LYS A 23 -5.02 -8.79 21.01
C LYS A 23 -3.72 -7.98 20.97
N PRO A 24 -3.02 -7.78 22.10
CA PRO A 24 -1.78 -7.02 22.11
C PRO A 24 -0.74 -7.61 21.14
N ILE A 25 -0.46 -6.90 20.03
CA ILE A 25 0.63 -7.18 19.10
C ILE A 25 1.84 -6.38 19.57
N LYS A 26 3.01 -7.02 19.62
CA LYS A 26 4.27 -6.37 20.02
C LYS A 26 5.28 -6.51 18.88
N VAL A 27 5.46 -5.42 18.16
CA VAL A 27 6.55 -5.25 17.19
C VAL A 27 7.27 -3.92 17.45
N PRO A 28 8.55 -3.80 17.07
CA PRO A 28 9.26 -2.52 17.14
C PRO A 28 8.53 -1.42 16.34
N ASN A 29 8.60 -0.18 16.83
CA ASN A 29 8.05 1.01 16.16
C ASN A 29 6.55 0.94 15.79
N LEU A 30 5.75 0.14 16.52
CA LEU A 30 4.30 0.07 16.32
C LEU A 30 3.62 1.38 16.73
N GLU A 31 2.88 2.01 15.80
CA GLU A 31 2.07 3.18 16.13
C GLU A 31 0.89 2.80 17.05
N PRO A 32 0.42 3.75 17.89
CA PRO A 32 -0.80 3.55 18.65
C PRO A 32 -2.00 3.29 17.72
N LEU A 33 -2.85 2.32 18.09
CA LEU A 33 -4.10 2.07 17.38
C LEU A 33 -4.95 3.34 17.34
N ARG A 34 -5.27 3.82 16.14
CA ARG A 34 -6.11 5.00 15.95
C ARG A 34 -7.49 4.80 16.60
N GLN A 35 -7.98 5.87 17.21
CA GLN A 35 -9.33 5.95 17.77
C GLN A 35 -10.19 6.83 16.85
N GLY A 36 -11.41 6.38 16.53
CA GLY A 36 -12.34 7.13 15.68
C GLY A 36 -11.99 7.07 14.18
N LYS A 37 -12.66 7.89 13.36
CA LYS A 37 -12.49 7.97 11.89
C LYS A 37 -11.07 8.41 11.52
N ARG A 38 -10.55 7.96 10.38
CA ARG A 38 -9.32 8.50 9.80
C ARG A 38 -9.52 10.01 9.57
N PRO A 39 -8.54 10.87 9.94
CA PRO A 39 -8.58 12.27 9.57
C PRO A 39 -8.70 12.44 8.07
N ASP A 40 -9.41 13.47 7.63
CA ASP A 40 -9.51 13.79 6.21
C ASP A 40 -8.10 14.05 5.66
N PHE A 41 -7.82 13.49 4.48
CA PHE A 41 -6.56 13.67 3.78
C PHE A 41 -6.79 14.57 2.57
N MET A 42 -6.07 15.68 2.48
CA MET A 42 -6.24 16.65 1.40
C MET A 42 -5.37 16.27 0.21
N VAL A 43 -5.94 16.32 -0.98
CA VAL A 43 -5.26 16.05 -2.26
C VAL A 43 -5.57 17.18 -3.26
N PRO A 44 -4.71 17.40 -4.27
CA PRO A 44 -5.01 18.35 -5.34
C PRO A 44 -6.34 18.02 -6.03
N GLU A 45 -7.10 19.06 -6.39
CA GLU A 45 -8.30 18.89 -7.22
C GLU A 45 -7.96 18.19 -8.55
N GLY A 46 -8.83 17.27 -8.97
CA GLY A 46 -8.61 16.42 -10.15
C GLY A 46 -7.80 15.15 -9.86
N THR A 47 -7.45 14.88 -8.59
CA THR A 47 -6.89 13.59 -8.17
C THR A 47 -7.88 12.46 -8.42
N GLU A 48 -7.42 11.39 -9.07
CA GLU A 48 -8.18 10.17 -9.35
C GLU A 48 -7.40 8.92 -8.93
N ASN A 49 -8.07 7.76 -8.82
CA ASN A 49 -7.39 6.48 -8.61
C ASN A 49 -6.78 6.00 -9.94
N LEU A 50 -5.46 6.13 -10.06
CA LEU A 50 -4.69 5.82 -11.26
C LEU A 50 -4.36 4.32 -11.41
N SER A 51 -4.43 3.55 -10.33
CA SER A 51 -4.09 2.11 -10.37
C SER A 51 -5.26 1.23 -10.78
N HIS A 52 -6.50 1.71 -10.75
CA HIS A 52 -7.68 0.89 -11.06
C HIS A 52 -7.58 0.22 -12.44
N GLY A 53 -7.61 -1.12 -12.45
CA GLY A 53 -7.49 -1.98 -13.62
C GLY A 53 -6.13 -1.96 -14.30
N LYS A 54 -5.09 -1.43 -13.65
CA LYS A 54 -3.72 -1.40 -14.18
C LYS A 54 -3.01 -2.74 -13.99
N GLU A 55 -2.08 -3.01 -14.90
CA GLU A 55 -1.26 -4.22 -14.86
C GLU A 55 -0.43 -4.28 -13.57
N VAL A 56 -0.44 -5.46 -12.96
CA VAL A 56 0.34 -5.76 -11.77
C VAL A 56 1.30 -6.90 -12.07
N THR A 57 2.57 -6.69 -11.74
CA THR A 57 3.61 -7.72 -11.75
C THR A 57 4.11 -7.96 -10.33
N GLY A 58 4.74 -9.10 -10.07
CA GLY A 58 5.24 -9.43 -8.74
C GLY A 58 6.59 -10.12 -8.79
N SER A 59 7.21 -10.30 -7.62
CA SER A 59 8.34 -11.22 -7.46
C SER A 59 7.91 -12.69 -7.45
N ASP A 60 6.61 -12.94 -7.27
CA ASP A 60 5.98 -14.25 -7.33
C ASP A 60 4.95 -14.24 -8.47
N ASP A 61 5.35 -14.76 -9.62
CA ASP A 61 4.50 -14.85 -10.83
C ASP A 61 3.34 -15.84 -10.64
N TRP A 62 3.40 -16.70 -9.62
CA TRP A 62 2.42 -17.74 -9.37
C TRP A 62 2.02 -17.75 -7.89
N PRO A 63 1.23 -16.75 -7.44
CA PRO A 63 0.78 -16.66 -6.07
C PRO A 63 0.15 -17.96 -5.56
N VAL A 64 0.29 -18.21 -4.26
CA VAL A 64 -0.28 -19.39 -3.59
C VAL A 64 -1.81 -19.36 -3.65
N ILE A 65 -2.39 -18.17 -3.52
CA ILE A 65 -3.83 -17.89 -3.58
C ILE A 65 -4.04 -16.62 -4.41
N GLY A 66 -5.11 -16.59 -5.19
CA GLY A 66 -5.55 -15.40 -5.92
C GLY A 66 -4.72 -15.11 -7.16
N GLU A 67 -5.00 -13.96 -7.77
CA GLU A 67 -4.35 -13.46 -8.98
C GLU A 67 -3.85 -12.03 -8.70
N LEU A 68 -2.75 -11.61 -9.34
CA LEU A 68 -2.14 -10.29 -9.07
C LEU A 68 -3.08 -9.13 -9.46
N GLU A 69 -3.99 -9.38 -10.38
CA GLU A 69 -5.03 -8.46 -10.83
C GLU A 69 -5.98 -8.04 -9.71
N TYR A 70 -6.11 -8.83 -8.63
CA TYR A 70 -6.92 -8.43 -7.47
C TYR A 70 -6.40 -7.16 -6.81
N ILE A 71 -5.10 -6.88 -6.92
CA ILE A 71 -4.46 -5.70 -6.28
C ILE A 71 -4.97 -4.38 -6.85
N THR A 72 -5.61 -4.38 -8.02
CA THR A 72 -6.10 -3.16 -8.69
C THR A 72 -7.53 -3.28 -9.20
N ASP A 73 -8.30 -4.27 -8.72
CA ASP A 73 -9.65 -4.54 -9.22
C ASP A 73 -10.74 -3.66 -8.55
N GLY A 74 -10.37 -2.92 -7.50
CA GLY A 74 -11.27 -2.04 -6.77
C GLY A 74 -12.01 -2.70 -5.61
N ASP A 75 -11.90 -4.02 -5.42
CA ASP A 75 -12.53 -4.75 -4.32
C ASP A 75 -11.63 -4.76 -3.08
N LYS A 76 -12.12 -4.15 -2.00
CA LYS A 76 -11.39 -4.02 -0.73
C LYS A 76 -11.87 -5.04 0.32
N GLU A 77 -12.65 -6.03 -0.06
CA GLU A 77 -13.26 -6.99 0.88
C GLU A 77 -12.19 -7.89 1.53
N GLY A 78 -12.33 -8.12 2.85
CA GLY A 78 -11.32 -8.87 3.62
C GLY A 78 -11.57 -10.38 3.69
N THR A 79 -12.58 -10.89 3.00
CA THR A 79 -12.95 -12.30 3.01
C THR A 79 -12.17 -13.12 1.98
N ASP A 80 -12.25 -14.44 2.09
CA ASP A 80 -11.66 -15.36 1.10
C ASP A 80 -12.15 -15.03 -0.31
N GLY A 81 -11.22 -15.04 -1.28
CA GLY A 81 -11.50 -14.73 -2.69
C GLY A 81 -11.19 -13.30 -3.12
N TYR A 82 -10.74 -12.42 -2.21
CA TYR A 82 -10.45 -11.01 -2.48
C TYR A 82 -8.99 -10.60 -2.21
N PHE A 83 -8.11 -11.58 -1.96
CA PHE A 83 -6.71 -11.31 -1.70
C PHE A 83 -5.82 -12.22 -2.52
N VAL A 84 -4.64 -11.73 -2.80
CA VAL A 84 -3.52 -12.52 -3.32
C VAL A 84 -2.59 -12.88 -2.17
N GLU A 85 -2.16 -14.15 -2.10
CA GLU A 85 -1.14 -14.63 -1.16
C GLU A 85 0.14 -14.93 -1.90
N LEU A 86 1.17 -14.10 -1.72
CA LEU A 86 2.51 -14.34 -2.26
C LEU A 86 3.30 -15.22 -1.30
N GLY A 87 4.30 -15.91 -1.84
CA GLY A 87 5.22 -16.75 -1.08
C GLY A 87 5.94 -16.02 0.07
N PRO A 88 6.69 -16.78 0.89
CA PRO A 88 7.30 -16.24 2.08
C PRO A 88 8.51 -15.35 1.78
N ASN A 89 8.98 -14.68 2.83
CA ASN A 89 10.10 -13.72 2.80
C ASN A 89 9.74 -12.43 2.03
N LEU A 90 10.74 -11.60 1.72
CA LEU A 90 10.58 -10.35 1.02
C LEU A 90 10.03 -10.60 -0.39
N GLN A 91 8.81 -10.12 -0.62
CA GLN A 91 8.14 -10.11 -1.91
C GLN A 91 7.84 -8.68 -2.33
N HIS A 92 7.53 -8.47 -3.60
CA HIS A 92 6.99 -7.22 -4.09
C HIS A 92 5.87 -7.41 -5.09
N VAL A 93 5.04 -6.37 -5.19
CA VAL A 93 4.09 -6.14 -6.27
C VAL A 93 4.42 -4.79 -6.90
N GLN A 94 4.24 -4.69 -8.21
CA GLN A 94 4.54 -3.51 -9.00
C GLN A 94 3.37 -3.20 -9.91
N ILE A 95 2.87 -1.98 -9.80
CA ILE A 95 1.77 -1.45 -10.59
C ILE A 95 2.36 -0.56 -11.69
N ASP A 96 1.97 -0.81 -12.93
CA ASP A 96 2.27 0.07 -14.07
C ASP A 96 1.12 1.05 -14.29
N LEU A 97 1.32 2.33 -13.95
CA LEU A 97 0.31 3.38 -14.20
C LEU A 97 0.17 3.76 -15.69
N GLU A 98 0.92 3.09 -16.57
CA GLU A 98 1.05 3.26 -18.04
C GLU A 98 1.70 4.58 -18.47
N THR A 99 1.50 5.64 -17.71
CA THR A 99 2.03 6.99 -17.95
C THR A 99 2.69 7.55 -16.69
N ASP A 100 3.63 8.48 -16.86
CA ASP A 100 4.20 9.23 -15.72
C ASP A 100 3.07 10.01 -15.00
N ALA A 101 3.09 9.98 -13.67
CA ALA A 101 2.06 10.61 -12.85
C ALA A 101 2.68 11.39 -11.69
N GLU A 102 1.96 12.40 -11.23
CA GLU A 102 2.23 13.07 -9.95
C GLU A 102 1.31 12.46 -8.89
N ILE A 103 1.90 11.68 -7.98
CA ILE A 103 1.19 10.86 -7.00
C ILE A 103 0.99 11.67 -5.71
N ALA A 104 -0.26 11.82 -5.31
CA ALA A 104 -0.68 12.49 -4.09
C ALA A 104 -0.69 11.51 -2.90
N ALA A 105 -1.25 10.31 -3.09
CA ALA A 105 -1.32 9.29 -2.05
C ALA A 105 -1.26 7.87 -2.62
N VAL A 106 -0.85 6.93 -1.77
CA VAL A 106 -1.03 5.50 -1.99
C VAL A 106 -1.81 4.94 -0.81
N ILE A 107 -2.81 4.10 -1.07
CA ILE A 107 -3.50 3.35 -0.02
C ILE A 107 -3.34 1.88 -0.31
N VAL A 108 -2.86 1.12 0.67
CA VAL A 108 -2.73 -0.34 0.57
C VAL A 108 -3.64 -1.00 1.58
N TRP A 109 -4.39 -1.98 1.12
CA TRP A 109 -5.09 -2.95 1.94
C TRP A 109 -4.34 -4.27 1.84
N HIS A 110 -3.75 -4.69 2.96
CA HIS A 110 -3.44 -6.10 3.15
C HIS A 110 -4.63 -6.81 3.78
N TYR A 111 -4.50 -8.11 4.06
CA TYR A 111 -5.57 -8.87 4.69
C TYR A 111 -6.01 -8.26 6.03
N HIS A 112 -7.31 -7.97 6.14
CA HIS A 112 -7.86 -7.22 7.28
C HIS A 112 -9.03 -7.87 8.02
N ALA A 113 -9.42 -9.12 7.70
CA ALA A 113 -10.42 -9.84 8.51
C ALA A 113 -9.88 -10.28 9.89
N SER A 114 -8.56 -10.22 10.09
CA SER A 114 -7.94 -10.37 11.40
C SER A 114 -6.80 -9.37 11.58
N PRO A 115 -6.69 -8.70 12.74
CA PRO A 115 -5.62 -7.73 12.99
C PRO A 115 -4.25 -8.38 12.91
N ARG A 116 -3.38 -7.82 12.07
CA ARG A 116 -2.00 -8.26 11.86
C ARG A 116 -1.13 -7.07 11.49
N VAL A 117 0.18 -7.23 11.64
CA VAL A 117 1.17 -6.26 11.17
C VAL A 117 2.00 -6.92 10.09
N TYR A 118 2.15 -6.27 8.94
CA TYR A 118 3.06 -6.69 7.88
C TYR A 118 4.46 -6.14 8.14
N HIS A 119 5.46 -6.99 7.90
CA HIS A 119 6.86 -6.65 8.09
C HIS A 119 7.45 -6.04 6.84
N ASP A 120 8.38 -5.11 7.02
CA ASP A 120 9.21 -4.53 5.97
C ASP A 120 8.40 -3.99 4.78
N VAL A 121 7.30 -3.32 5.10
CA VAL A 121 6.48 -2.59 4.14
C VAL A 121 7.26 -1.39 3.65
N VAL A 122 7.62 -1.42 2.37
CA VAL A 122 8.32 -0.34 1.66
C VAL A 122 7.52 0.00 0.42
N VAL A 123 7.22 1.29 0.21
CA VAL A 123 6.56 1.77 -1.00
C VAL A 123 7.48 2.72 -1.72
N GLN A 124 7.72 2.43 -2.99
CA GLN A 124 8.61 3.17 -3.87
C GLN A 124 7.91 3.58 -5.15
N VAL A 125 8.34 4.71 -5.70
CA VAL A 125 7.89 5.27 -6.97
C VAL A 125 9.08 5.44 -7.90
N SER A 126 8.93 5.10 -9.18
CA SER A 126 9.98 5.25 -10.18
C SER A 126 9.42 5.37 -11.60
N ASN A 127 10.22 5.92 -12.52
CA ASN A 127 9.99 5.82 -13.97
C ASN A 127 10.76 4.65 -14.62
N ASP A 128 11.62 3.99 -13.84
CA ASP A 128 12.39 2.82 -14.24
C ASP A 128 11.67 1.55 -13.76
N PRO A 129 11.19 0.66 -14.66
CA PRO A 129 10.46 -0.55 -14.28
C PRO A 129 11.29 -1.51 -13.43
N GLU A 130 12.62 -1.42 -13.49
CA GLU A 130 13.53 -2.26 -12.69
C GLU A 130 13.81 -1.67 -11.30
N PHE A 131 13.43 -0.41 -11.06
CA PHE A 131 13.74 0.34 -9.84
C PHE A 131 15.25 0.43 -9.56
N GLU A 132 16.08 0.60 -10.59
CA GLU A 132 17.52 0.85 -10.43
C GLU A 132 17.83 2.35 -10.34
N LYS A 133 17.01 3.19 -10.99
CA LYS A 133 17.25 4.64 -11.13
C LYS A 133 16.04 5.45 -10.73
N GLY A 134 16.28 6.65 -10.19
CA GLY A 134 15.22 7.61 -9.90
C GLY A 134 14.24 7.16 -8.81
N VAL A 135 14.59 6.14 -8.03
CA VAL A 135 13.71 5.56 -7.02
C VAL A 135 13.44 6.54 -5.89
N LYS A 136 12.16 6.77 -5.63
CA LYS A 136 11.68 7.57 -4.51
C LYS A 136 10.93 6.67 -3.54
N THR A 137 11.50 6.45 -2.36
CA THR A 137 10.77 5.83 -1.24
C THR A 137 9.80 6.84 -0.64
N ILE A 138 8.52 6.49 -0.57
CA ILE A 138 7.45 7.30 0.05
C ILE A 138 6.99 6.73 1.39
N PHE A 139 7.26 5.45 1.66
CA PHE A 139 7.01 4.81 2.95
C PHE A 139 8.03 3.69 3.17
N ASN A 140 8.51 3.52 4.40
CA ASN A 140 9.39 2.43 4.80
C ASN A 140 9.31 2.16 6.31
N ASN A 141 8.70 1.02 6.70
CA ASN A 141 8.65 0.55 8.08
C ASN A 141 9.72 -0.53 8.44
N ASP A 142 10.63 -0.85 7.52
CA ASP A 142 11.78 -1.76 7.72
C ASP A 142 12.83 -1.10 8.63
N TYR A 143 12.57 -1.13 9.94
CA TYR A 143 13.39 -0.45 10.94
C TYR A 143 14.79 -1.07 11.11
N ASP A 144 15.00 -2.33 10.74
CA ASP A 144 16.26 -3.05 10.90
C ASP A 144 17.03 -3.27 9.58
N LYS A 145 16.51 -2.75 8.47
CA LYS A 145 17.10 -2.80 7.12
C LYS A 145 17.17 -4.23 6.56
N SER A 146 16.29 -5.13 7.00
CA SER A 146 16.23 -6.50 6.52
C SER A 146 15.90 -6.57 5.02
N ALA A 147 15.12 -5.63 4.49
CA ALA A 147 14.73 -5.53 3.08
C ALA A 147 15.79 -4.84 2.21
N LYS A 148 16.91 -4.38 2.81
CA LYS A 148 18.08 -3.82 2.13
C LYS A 148 17.82 -2.54 1.33
N MET A 149 16.68 -1.88 1.52
CA MET A 149 16.28 -0.62 0.86
C MET A 149 16.52 0.65 1.71
N GLY A 150 17.41 0.54 2.70
CA GLY A 150 17.69 1.60 3.67
C GLY A 150 16.91 1.41 4.97
N VAL A 151 17.30 2.15 6.00
CA VAL A 151 16.66 2.06 7.34
C VAL A 151 15.34 2.81 7.30
N GLY A 152 14.24 2.10 7.50
CA GLY A 152 12.89 2.62 7.64
C GLY A 152 12.71 3.47 8.89
N ARG A 153 11.85 4.47 8.78
CA ARG A 153 11.51 5.39 9.89
C ARG A 153 10.02 5.51 10.11
N ASP A 154 9.22 5.03 9.16
CA ASP A 154 7.77 5.03 9.30
C ASP A 154 7.37 3.95 10.31
N PRO A 155 6.28 4.18 11.06
CA PRO A 155 5.83 3.23 12.05
C PRO A 155 5.32 1.95 11.40
N ALA A 156 5.51 0.85 12.11
CA ALA A 156 4.70 -0.34 11.89
C ALA A 156 3.25 -0.03 12.29
N TYR A 157 2.28 -0.67 11.65
CA TYR A 157 0.86 -0.39 11.83
C TYR A 157 0.06 -1.69 11.78
N ILE A 158 -1.10 -1.70 12.44
CA ILE A 158 -2.04 -2.82 12.36
C ILE A 158 -2.92 -2.61 11.13
N ASP A 159 -2.87 -3.54 10.19
CA ASP A 159 -3.76 -3.53 9.03
C ASP A 159 -5.20 -3.84 9.45
N LEU A 160 -6.12 -2.99 8.98
CA LEU A 160 -7.56 -3.02 9.24
C LEU A 160 -8.30 -2.59 7.97
N TYR A 161 -9.63 -2.65 7.99
CA TYR A 161 -10.51 -2.34 6.85
C TYR A 161 -10.29 -0.95 6.23
N GLU A 162 -9.70 0.00 6.96
CA GLU A 162 -9.37 1.33 6.42
C GLU A 162 -8.12 1.32 5.52
N GLY A 163 -7.30 0.26 5.57
CA GLY A 163 -6.00 0.17 4.89
C GLY A 163 -4.95 1.11 5.50
N ARG A 164 -3.78 1.21 4.85
CA ARG A 164 -2.74 2.18 5.18
C ARG A 164 -2.68 3.29 4.13
N LEU A 165 -3.07 4.50 4.53
CA LEU A 165 -2.87 5.70 3.73
C LEU A 165 -1.43 6.19 3.88
N ILE A 166 -0.77 6.41 2.74
CA ILE A 166 0.61 6.89 2.61
C ILE A 166 0.58 8.20 1.82
N ASP A 167 1.08 9.26 2.44
CA ASP A 167 1.28 10.56 1.79
C ASP A 167 2.50 10.49 0.86
N ALA A 168 2.26 10.54 -0.45
CA ALA A 168 3.31 10.46 -1.46
C ALA A 168 4.01 11.81 -1.71
N LYS A 169 3.45 12.92 -1.20
CA LYS A 169 4.03 14.27 -1.28
C LYS A 169 4.37 14.71 -2.70
N GLY A 170 3.54 14.34 -3.68
CA GLY A 170 3.75 14.68 -5.09
C GLY A 170 4.91 13.90 -5.72
N ALA A 171 5.22 12.69 -5.24
CA ALA A 171 6.21 11.83 -5.87
C ALA A 171 5.84 11.58 -7.33
N ARG A 172 6.82 11.68 -8.23
CA ARG A 172 6.61 11.49 -9.67
C ARG A 172 7.17 10.17 -10.16
N GLY A 173 6.36 9.44 -10.92
CA GLY A 173 6.76 8.21 -11.58
C GLY A 173 5.60 7.48 -12.24
N ARG A 174 5.94 6.53 -13.10
CA ARG A 174 5.01 5.60 -13.76
C ARG A 174 4.76 4.33 -12.98
N TYR A 175 5.75 3.83 -12.25
CA TYR A 175 5.67 2.57 -11.53
C TYR A 175 5.61 2.81 -10.03
N VAL A 176 4.69 2.10 -9.36
CA VAL A 176 4.62 2.03 -7.90
C VAL A 176 4.90 0.61 -7.48
N ARG A 177 5.93 0.41 -6.65
CA ARG A 177 6.31 -0.91 -6.14
C ARG A 177 6.17 -0.96 -4.63
N LEU A 178 5.44 -1.96 -4.15
CA LEU A 178 5.21 -2.24 -2.74
C LEU A 178 5.92 -3.53 -2.39
N TYR A 179 6.64 -3.50 -1.27
CA TYR A 179 7.34 -4.64 -0.71
C TYR A 179 6.71 -5.04 0.60
N SER A 180 6.80 -6.31 0.96
CA SER A 180 6.47 -6.83 2.30
C SER A 180 7.23 -8.13 2.57
N ASN A 181 7.43 -8.49 3.83
CA ASN A 181 8.24 -9.64 4.26
C ASN A 181 7.53 -10.49 5.31
N GLY A 182 6.34 -10.96 4.97
CA GLY A 182 5.48 -11.72 5.87
C GLY A 182 4.71 -10.83 6.85
N SER A 183 4.10 -11.47 7.85
CA SER A 183 3.30 -10.77 8.86
C SER A 183 3.44 -11.39 10.25
N THR A 184 2.82 -10.75 11.23
CA THR A 184 2.72 -11.33 12.58
C THR A 184 1.83 -12.58 12.65
N ALA A 185 1.09 -12.92 11.58
CA ALA A 185 0.26 -14.12 11.52
C ALA A 185 1.05 -15.34 11.00
N ASP A 186 1.87 -15.14 9.97
CA ASP A 186 2.66 -16.16 9.29
C ASP A 186 3.74 -15.54 8.40
N GLY A 187 4.51 -16.39 7.72
CA GLY A 187 5.58 -15.93 6.82
C GLY A 187 5.12 -15.40 5.47
N MET A 188 3.82 -15.38 5.16
CA MET A 188 3.28 -15.04 3.83
C MET A 188 2.86 -13.58 3.71
N ASN A 189 2.74 -13.11 2.47
CA ASN A 189 2.37 -11.75 2.14
C ASN A 189 0.97 -11.74 1.53
N HIS A 190 0.09 -10.85 2.01
CA HIS A 190 -1.28 -10.79 1.50
C HIS A 190 -1.62 -9.37 1.08
N TYR A 191 -2.00 -9.19 -0.18
CA TYR A 191 -2.53 -7.93 -0.68
C TYR A 191 -3.99 -8.13 -1.08
N ILE A 192 -4.83 -7.15 -0.76
CA ILE A 192 -6.21 -7.07 -1.23
C ILE A 192 -6.25 -6.08 -2.38
N GLU A 193 -5.92 -4.81 -2.11
CA GLU A 193 -6.04 -3.72 -3.08
C GLU A 193 -4.95 -2.67 -2.81
N VAL A 194 -4.48 -2.02 -3.88
CA VAL A 194 -3.62 -0.84 -3.82
C VAL A 194 -4.19 0.24 -4.72
N GLU A 195 -4.61 1.33 -4.10
CA GLU A 195 -5.09 2.52 -4.80
C GLU A 195 -3.97 3.57 -4.86
N VAL A 196 -3.64 4.03 -6.07
CA VAL A 196 -2.64 5.06 -6.32
C VAL A 196 -3.35 6.33 -6.77
N PHE A 197 -3.44 7.31 -5.88
CA PHE A 197 -4.13 8.56 -6.14
C PHE A 197 -3.18 9.63 -6.67
N GLY A 198 -3.53 10.24 -7.79
CA GLY A 198 -2.75 11.35 -8.33
C GLY A 198 -3.36 11.94 -9.59
N THR A 199 -2.52 12.67 -10.34
CA THR A 199 -2.86 13.20 -11.67
C THR A 199 -1.85 12.71 -12.70
N GLN A 200 -2.30 12.22 -13.85
CA GLN A 200 -1.40 11.88 -14.95
C GLN A 200 -0.68 13.14 -15.46
N ALA A 201 0.59 12.98 -15.85
CA ALA A 201 1.33 14.04 -16.50
C ALA A 201 0.71 14.37 -17.87
N LYS A 202 0.53 15.66 -18.15
CA LYS A 202 0.09 16.17 -19.46
C LYS A 202 1.19 16.14 -20.50
#